data_AF-A0A3B9IWQ0-F1
#
_entry.id   AF-A0A3B9IWQ0-F1
#
_cell.length_a   1.000
_cell.length_b   1.000
_cell.length_c   1.000
_cell.angle_alpha   90.00
_cell.angle_beta   90.00
_cell.angle_gamma   90.00
#
_symmetry.space_group_name_H-M   'P 1'
#
loop_
_entity.id
_entity.type
_entity.pdbx_description
1 polymer ?
#
loop_
_entity_poly.entity_id
_entity_poly.type
_entity_poly.pdbx_seq_one_letter_code
_entity_poly.pdbx_strand_id
1 'polypeptide(L)'
;IGAAQCPSFEQVRDNKTEYAKATKIQYDWQDEVYGKIIIQRHGKKMLVQNPPALSLTTEELDYIYSLPYTRTYHPSYESKGGVPGIEEVRFSITHNRGCFGYCNFCSIALHQGRRVTVRSEESVLKEAERITKMPDFKGYIHDVGGPTANFRHSSCEKQLSKGLCMGKKCLAPTPCPALKADHTEYLSLLRKIRKIKGIKRVFIRSGIRYDYLMQDKNDEFMRELIKYHVSGQLKVAPEHCSAIVLDKMGKPHIEAYKAFQKKFYEVTKGIGKEQYLVPYLMSSHPGSTLNEAIELALFLRDNKIRPEQVQDFYPTPGTISTAMFYTELDPYTMEKVYVPKTPKEKAMQRALLQYFRPQNREIVLEALKKAGRRDLIGSSPKCLVEDIPHKSNGKGGEKLWQKNQKGLPPNRKNSSKISDSNFRKAKTKKTGSKK
;
A
#
# COMPACT_ATOMS: atom_id res chain seq x y z
N ILE A 1 1.20 -34.18 -13.93
CA ILE A 1 1.71 -33.18 -12.98
C ILE A 1 2.68 -32.31 -13.77
N GLY A 2 2.39 -31.02 -13.93
CA GLY A 2 3.13 -30.15 -14.88
C GLY A 2 3.49 -28.81 -14.25
N ALA A 3 4.59 -28.22 -14.71
CA ALA A 3 4.99 -26.86 -14.35
C ALA A 3 4.39 -25.83 -15.30
N ALA A 4 4.23 -24.60 -14.82
CA ALA A 4 3.92 -23.45 -15.65
C ALA A 4 5.23 -22.81 -16.15
N GLN A 5 5.45 -22.84 -17.46
CA GLN A 5 6.68 -22.32 -18.05
C GLN A 5 6.52 -20.87 -18.48
N CYS A 6 7.32 -19.98 -17.90
CA CYS A 6 7.48 -18.61 -18.38
C CYS A 6 8.38 -18.58 -19.63
N PRO A 7 8.24 -17.54 -20.48
CA PRO A 7 9.26 -17.18 -21.46
C PRO A 7 10.64 -17.08 -20.81
N SER A 8 11.69 -17.46 -21.54
CA SER A 8 13.07 -17.50 -21.03
C SER A 8 13.54 -16.12 -20.58
N PHE A 9 14.59 -16.09 -19.76
CA PHE A 9 15.23 -14.85 -19.34
C PHE A 9 15.61 -13.96 -20.54
N GLU A 10 16.18 -14.57 -21.58
CA GLU A 10 16.58 -13.86 -22.80
C GLU A 10 15.36 -13.27 -23.51
N GLN A 11 14.26 -14.01 -23.61
CA GLN A 11 13.02 -13.51 -24.20
C GLN A 11 12.43 -12.34 -23.41
N VAL A 12 12.35 -12.43 -22.08
CA VAL A 12 11.77 -11.33 -21.27
C VAL A 12 12.70 -10.11 -21.15
N ARG A 13 14.02 -10.32 -21.27
CA ARG A 13 15.01 -9.23 -21.32
C ARG A 13 14.84 -8.40 -22.59
N ASP A 14 14.67 -9.07 -23.73
CA ASP A 14 14.70 -8.42 -25.04
C ASP A 14 13.30 -8.08 -25.58
N ASN A 15 12.22 -8.63 -25.00
CA ASN A 15 10.86 -8.44 -25.47
C ASN A 15 9.87 -8.15 -24.33
N LYS A 16 9.33 -6.92 -24.32
CA LYS A 16 8.33 -6.44 -23.34
C LYS A 16 7.02 -7.25 -23.36
N THR A 17 6.58 -7.74 -24.52
CA THR A 17 5.39 -8.59 -24.63
C THR A 17 5.62 -9.93 -23.93
N GLU A 18 6.80 -10.52 -24.10
CA GLU A 18 7.16 -11.76 -23.38
C GLU A 18 7.29 -11.52 -21.88
N TYR A 19 7.80 -10.36 -21.46
CA TYR A 19 7.79 -9.96 -20.05
C TYR A 19 6.37 -9.87 -19.48
N ALA A 20 5.44 -9.25 -20.22
CA ALA A 20 4.04 -9.14 -19.81
C ALA A 20 3.37 -10.53 -19.70
N LYS A 21 3.60 -11.42 -20.68
CA LYS A 21 3.15 -12.81 -20.63
C LYS A 21 3.73 -13.58 -19.44
N ALA A 22 5.02 -13.41 -19.16
CA ALA A 22 5.67 -14.02 -18.00
C ALA A 22 5.03 -13.57 -16.69
N THR A 23 4.73 -12.27 -16.56
CA THR A 23 4.02 -11.71 -15.39
C THR A 23 2.65 -12.34 -15.21
N LYS A 24 1.88 -12.47 -16.29
CA LYS A 24 0.56 -13.12 -16.24
C LYS A 24 0.67 -14.57 -15.77
N ILE A 25 1.62 -15.34 -16.31
CA ILE A 25 1.85 -16.73 -15.89
C ILE A 25 2.17 -16.80 -14.40
N GLN A 26 3.06 -15.94 -13.91
CA GLN A 26 3.42 -15.91 -12.49
C GLN A 26 2.20 -15.66 -11.59
N TYR A 27 1.37 -14.67 -11.94
CA TYR A 27 0.17 -14.35 -11.17
C TYR A 27 -0.94 -15.40 -11.29
N ASP A 28 -1.14 -15.97 -12.48
CA ASP A 28 -2.16 -16.98 -12.70
C ASP A 28 -1.87 -18.26 -11.92
N TRP A 29 -0.62 -18.56 -11.58
CA TRP A 29 -0.25 -19.74 -10.78
C TRP A 29 0.10 -19.42 -9.32
N GLN A 30 -0.19 -18.19 -8.85
CA GLN A 30 0.04 -17.73 -7.47
C GLN A 30 -1.20 -17.90 -6.57
N ASP A 31 -1.75 -19.12 -6.51
CA ASP A 31 -2.81 -19.49 -5.56
C ASP A 31 -2.42 -20.78 -4.83
N GLU A 32 -2.73 -20.88 -3.55
CA GLU A 32 -2.33 -22.02 -2.72
C GLU A 32 -3.05 -23.33 -3.07
N VAL A 33 -4.22 -23.28 -3.73
CA VAL A 33 -5.03 -24.48 -3.99
C VAL A 33 -4.67 -25.11 -5.32
N TYR A 34 -4.54 -24.30 -6.38
CA TYR A 34 -4.27 -24.79 -7.73
C TYR A 34 -2.91 -24.35 -8.30
N GLY A 35 -2.14 -23.57 -7.52
CA GLY A 35 -0.84 -23.07 -7.93
C GLY A 35 0.11 -24.19 -8.34
N LYS A 36 1.01 -23.86 -9.27
CA LYS A 36 1.97 -24.81 -9.83
C LYS A 36 3.38 -24.32 -9.61
N ILE A 37 4.33 -25.25 -9.76
CA ILE A 37 5.73 -24.88 -9.95
C ILE A 37 5.80 -23.95 -11.16
N ILE A 38 6.46 -22.81 -10.99
CA ILE A 38 6.77 -21.90 -12.10
C ILE A 38 8.22 -22.13 -12.50
N ILE A 39 8.47 -22.33 -13.79
CA ILE A 39 9.82 -22.52 -14.32
C ILE A 39 10.15 -21.45 -15.35
N GLN A 40 11.41 -21.02 -15.37
CA GLN A 40 11.93 -20.10 -16.37
C GLN A 40 13.32 -20.54 -16.80
N ARG A 41 13.55 -20.67 -18.12
CA ARG A 41 14.87 -21.00 -18.65
C ARG A 41 15.80 -19.78 -18.58
N HIS A 42 17.02 -19.99 -18.08
CA HIS A 42 18.09 -18.99 -17.99
C HIS A 42 19.34 -19.60 -18.62
N GLY A 43 19.51 -19.44 -19.94
CA GLY A 43 20.51 -20.16 -20.72
C GLY A 43 20.48 -21.68 -20.49
N LYS A 44 21.56 -22.22 -19.93
CA LYS A 44 21.72 -23.66 -19.60
C LYS A 44 21.09 -24.06 -18.27
N LYS A 45 20.58 -23.11 -17.47
CA LYS A 45 19.96 -23.35 -16.17
C LYS A 45 18.44 -23.17 -16.23
N MET A 46 17.76 -23.73 -15.24
CA MET A 46 16.32 -23.51 -15.02
C MET A 46 16.14 -22.84 -13.66
N LEU A 47 15.51 -21.67 -13.64
CA LEU A 47 14.95 -21.10 -12.42
C LEU A 47 13.67 -21.85 -12.09
N VAL A 48 13.56 -22.35 -10.86
CA VAL A 48 12.40 -23.10 -10.38
C VAL A 48 11.85 -22.37 -9.16
N GLN A 49 10.64 -21.84 -9.27
CA GLN A 49 9.86 -21.33 -8.15
C GLN A 49 8.90 -22.43 -7.71
N ASN A 50 9.01 -22.84 -6.44
CA ASN A 50 8.10 -23.80 -5.83
C ASN A 50 6.65 -23.26 -5.82
N PRO A 51 5.64 -24.15 -5.72
CA PRO A 51 4.26 -23.72 -5.60
C PRO A 51 4.08 -22.80 -4.38
N PRO A 52 3.07 -21.91 -4.39
CA PRO A 52 2.76 -21.08 -3.24
C PRO A 52 2.56 -21.91 -1.96
N ALA A 53 3.09 -21.44 -0.84
CA ALA A 53 2.84 -22.07 0.45
C ALA A 53 1.35 -21.99 0.81
N LEU A 54 0.86 -22.99 1.52
CA LEU A 54 -0.48 -22.94 2.12
C LEU A 54 -0.54 -21.80 3.15
N SER A 55 -1.67 -21.10 3.18
CA SER A 55 -1.94 -20.12 4.22
C SER A 55 -1.96 -20.79 5.58
N LEU A 56 -1.37 -20.13 6.56
CA LEU A 56 -1.36 -20.59 7.95
C LEU A 56 -2.77 -20.80 8.47
N THR A 57 -2.96 -21.88 9.22
CA THR A 57 -4.22 -22.12 9.94
C THR A 57 -4.42 -21.10 11.06
N THR A 58 -5.63 -21.05 11.60
CA THR A 58 -5.95 -20.21 12.77
C THR A 58 -5.03 -20.56 13.95
N GLU A 59 -4.82 -21.85 14.20
CA GLU A 59 -3.99 -22.37 15.28
C GLU A 59 -2.52 -22.00 15.09
N GLU A 60 -2.00 -22.10 13.87
CA GLU A 60 -0.63 -21.67 13.54
C GLU A 60 -0.44 -20.16 13.70
N LEU A 61 -1.41 -19.36 13.25
CA LEU A 61 -1.41 -17.91 13.49
C LEU A 61 -1.44 -17.61 14.99
N ASP A 62 -2.32 -18.26 15.73
CA ASP A 62 -2.43 -18.06 17.17
C ASP A 62 -1.14 -18.42 17.90
N TYR A 63 -0.51 -19.53 17.53
CA TYR A 63 0.81 -19.92 18.03
C TYR A 63 1.84 -18.83 17.75
N ILE A 64 1.98 -18.38 16.50
CA ILE A 64 2.96 -17.35 16.10
C ILE A 64 2.76 -16.07 16.91
N TYR A 65 1.52 -15.59 17.06
CA TYR A 65 1.24 -14.35 17.80
C TYR A 65 1.23 -14.54 19.33
N SER A 66 1.23 -15.79 19.81
CA SER A 66 1.40 -16.09 21.24
C SER A 66 2.87 -15.98 21.69
N LEU A 67 3.84 -16.15 20.77
CA LEU A 67 5.27 -16.10 21.06
C LEU A 67 5.65 -14.81 21.82
N PRO A 68 6.64 -14.87 22.73
CA PRO A 68 7.00 -13.78 23.63
C PRO A 68 7.82 -12.69 22.92
N TYR A 69 7.28 -12.09 21.87
CA TYR A 69 7.91 -10.96 21.20
C TYR A 69 8.08 -9.78 22.16
N THR A 70 9.21 -9.09 22.06
CA THR A 70 9.51 -7.89 22.85
C THR A 70 8.55 -6.71 22.56
N ARG A 71 7.82 -6.77 21.43
CA ARG A 71 6.88 -5.71 20.96
C ARG A 71 7.51 -4.32 20.81
N THR A 72 8.82 -4.28 20.58
CA THR A 72 9.59 -3.08 20.33
C THR A 72 10.77 -3.41 19.40
N TYR A 73 11.54 -2.40 19.02
CA TYR A 73 12.75 -2.57 18.23
C TYR A 73 13.89 -3.18 19.07
N HIS A 74 14.88 -3.77 18.39
CA HIS A 74 16.05 -4.35 19.05
C HIS A 74 16.92 -3.25 19.72
N PRO A 75 17.49 -3.46 20.93
CA PRO A 75 18.26 -2.44 21.66
C PRO A 75 19.43 -1.81 20.89
N SER A 76 19.98 -2.51 19.88
CA SER A 76 21.02 -1.95 19.00
C SER A 76 20.60 -0.66 18.25
N TYR A 77 19.30 -0.36 18.17
CA TYR A 77 18.80 0.88 17.59
C TYR A 77 18.76 2.05 18.58
N GLU A 78 18.95 1.84 19.88
CA GLU A 78 18.89 2.91 20.89
C GLU A 78 19.90 4.03 20.62
N SER A 79 21.16 3.65 20.34
CA SER A 79 22.23 4.60 19.95
C SER A 79 21.94 5.37 18.65
N LYS A 80 20.97 4.91 17.85
CA LYS A 80 20.52 5.54 16.60
C LYS A 80 19.21 6.32 16.77
N GLY A 81 18.71 6.48 18.00
CA GLY A 81 17.45 7.17 18.28
C GLY A 81 16.21 6.29 18.17
N GLY A 82 16.36 4.95 18.15
CA GLY A 82 15.28 4.00 18.05
C GLY A 82 14.74 3.81 16.62
N VAL A 83 13.54 3.24 16.52
CA VAL A 83 12.83 3.05 15.24
C VAL A 83 11.50 3.80 15.31
N PRO A 84 11.37 4.98 14.64
CA PRO A 84 10.17 5.82 14.74
C PRO A 84 8.86 5.09 14.39
N GLY A 85 8.92 4.12 13.47
CA GLY A 85 7.75 3.32 13.07
C GLY A 85 7.14 2.49 14.21
N ILE A 86 7.88 2.20 15.28
CA ILE A 86 7.33 1.48 16.45
C ILE A 86 6.25 2.30 17.15
N GLU A 87 6.37 3.63 17.23
CA GLU A 87 5.35 4.47 17.89
C GLU A 87 3.98 4.34 17.23
N GLU A 88 3.96 4.21 15.90
CA GLU A 88 2.72 4.06 15.14
C GLU A 88 2.02 2.71 15.41
N VAL A 89 2.78 1.64 15.68
CA VAL A 89 2.26 0.26 15.74
C VAL A 89 2.30 -0.40 17.12
N ARG A 90 2.92 0.23 18.12
CA ARG A 90 3.20 -0.35 19.47
C ARG A 90 1.97 -1.00 20.12
N PHE A 91 0.82 -0.32 20.05
CA PHE A 91 -0.46 -0.75 20.64
C PHE A 91 -1.48 -1.17 19.59
N SER A 92 -1.00 -1.70 18.47
CA SER A 92 -1.82 -2.27 17.41
C SER A 92 -1.89 -3.79 17.54
N ILE A 93 -3.00 -4.36 17.07
CA ILE A 93 -3.28 -5.79 17.08
C ILE A 93 -3.61 -6.24 15.67
N THR A 94 -2.82 -7.17 15.12
CA THR A 94 -3.07 -7.76 13.80
C THR A 94 -3.92 -9.02 13.93
N HIS A 95 -5.09 -9.10 13.31
CA HIS A 95 -6.01 -10.24 13.43
C HIS A 95 -6.16 -11.08 12.16
N ASN A 96 -5.59 -10.66 11.03
CA ASN A 96 -5.68 -11.39 9.77
C ASN A 96 -4.40 -11.30 8.92
N ARG A 97 -4.30 -12.19 7.94
CA ARG A 97 -3.32 -12.17 6.85
C ARG A 97 -4.03 -12.40 5.52
N GLY A 98 -3.37 -11.96 4.45
CA GLY A 98 -3.90 -12.05 3.09
C GLY A 98 -4.94 -10.98 2.76
N CYS A 99 -5.22 -10.81 1.47
CA CYS A 99 -6.18 -9.82 0.99
C CYS A 99 -6.76 -10.24 -0.37
N PHE A 100 -8.05 -10.61 -0.39
CA PHE A 100 -8.75 -10.93 -1.64
C PHE A 100 -9.09 -9.68 -2.47
N GLY A 101 -8.68 -8.51 -1.97
CA GLY A 101 -8.78 -7.24 -2.67
C GLY A 101 -8.05 -7.18 -4.00
N TYR A 102 -6.89 -7.84 -4.06
CA TYR A 102 -6.14 -8.12 -5.29
C TYR A 102 -5.89 -6.90 -6.18
N CYS A 103 -5.48 -5.77 -5.58
CA CYS A 103 -5.11 -4.55 -6.29
C CYS A 103 -3.78 -4.74 -7.03
N ASN A 104 -3.70 -4.30 -8.29
CA ASN A 104 -2.60 -4.58 -9.21
C ASN A 104 -1.25 -3.98 -8.78
N PHE A 105 -1.26 -2.94 -7.94
CA PHE A 105 -0.07 -2.27 -7.41
C PHE A 105 0.38 -2.81 -6.04
N CYS A 106 -0.43 -3.67 -5.42
CA CYS A 106 -0.19 -4.18 -4.08
C CYS A 106 0.50 -5.55 -4.13
N SER A 107 1.57 -5.73 -3.36
CA SER A 107 2.32 -6.99 -3.32
C SER A 107 1.76 -8.02 -2.34
N ILE A 108 0.69 -7.71 -1.59
CA ILE A 108 0.11 -8.63 -0.56
C ILE A 108 -0.24 -9.99 -1.15
N ALA A 109 -0.80 -10.03 -2.37
CA ALA A 109 -1.13 -11.28 -3.04
C ALA A 109 0.08 -12.18 -3.31
N LEU A 110 1.28 -11.61 -3.43
CA LEU A 110 2.51 -12.36 -3.69
C LEU A 110 3.13 -12.93 -2.40
N HIS A 111 3.08 -12.18 -1.29
CA HIS A 111 3.80 -12.56 -0.06
C HIS A 111 2.92 -13.02 1.11
N GLN A 112 1.61 -12.73 1.09
CA GLN A 112 0.64 -13.29 2.05
C GLN A 112 -0.45 -14.13 1.39
N GLY A 113 -0.51 -14.14 0.06
CA GLY A 113 -1.60 -14.74 -0.68
C GLY A 113 -2.87 -13.88 -0.71
N ARG A 114 -3.85 -14.36 -1.49
CA ARG A 114 -5.15 -13.70 -1.64
C ARG A 114 -6.19 -14.23 -0.64
N ARG A 115 -6.05 -15.48 -0.19
CA ARG A 115 -6.92 -16.06 0.83
C ARG A 115 -6.73 -15.30 2.14
N VAL A 116 -7.84 -14.97 2.79
CA VAL A 116 -7.80 -14.37 4.11
C VAL A 116 -7.78 -15.49 5.15
N THR A 117 -6.78 -15.46 6.02
CA THR A 117 -6.74 -16.28 7.24
C THR A 117 -6.70 -15.37 8.45
N VAL A 118 -7.19 -15.89 9.57
CA VAL A 118 -7.49 -15.08 10.74
C VAL A 118 -7.00 -15.75 12.01
N ARG A 119 -6.66 -14.93 12.99
CA ARG A 119 -6.48 -15.38 14.38
C ARG A 119 -7.82 -15.63 15.03
N SER A 120 -7.85 -16.54 16.00
CA SER A 120 -9.03 -16.74 16.84
C SER A 120 -9.33 -15.48 17.64
N GLU A 121 -10.58 -15.34 18.05
CA GLU A 121 -11.00 -14.27 18.94
C GLU A 121 -10.22 -14.32 20.26
N GLU A 122 -10.03 -15.51 20.83
CA GLU A 122 -9.29 -15.73 22.08
C GLU A 122 -7.84 -15.23 21.98
N SER A 123 -7.15 -15.55 20.88
CA SER A 123 -5.78 -15.10 20.62
C SER A 123 -5.67 -13.57 20.56
N VAL A 124 -6.63 -12.91 19.91
CA VAL A 124 -6.70 -11.44 19.83
C VAL A 124 -6.98 -10.83 21.21
N LEU A 125 -7.92 -11.40 21.96
CA LEU A 125 -8.28 -10.92 23.30
C LEU A 125 -7.11 -11.07 24.29
N LYS A 126 -6.41 -12.20 24.28
CA LYS A 126 -5.19 -12.42 25.08
C LYS A 126 -4.11 -11.39 24.77
N GLU A 127 -3.93 -11.00 23.51
CA GLU A 127 -2.99 -9.94 23.16
C GLU A 127 -3.44 -8.56 23.64
N ALA A 128 -4.74 -8.24 23.50
CA ALA A 128 -5.29 -7.00 24.04
C ALA A 128 -5.06 -6.90 25.56
N GLU A 129 -5.28 -7.99 26.30
CA GLU A 129 -4.98 -8.07 27.74
C GLU A 129 -3.49 -7.95 28.06
N ARG A 130 -2.59 -8.49 27.23
CA ARG A 130 -1.15 -8.29 27.40
C ARG A 130 -0.76 -6.83 27.18
N ILE A 131 -1.35 -6.17 26.19
CA ILE A 131 -1.12 -4.74 25.90
C ILE A 131 -1.55 -3.88 27.10
N THR A 132 -2.63 -4.22 27.81
CA THR A 132 -3.06 -3.44 28.99
C THR A 132 -2.05 -3.43 30.13
N LYS A 133 -1.12 -4.39 30.16
CA LYS A 133 -0.08 -4.53 31.18
C LYS A 133 1.26 -3.88 30.77
N MET A 134 1.35 -3.31 29.57
CA MET A 134 2.56 -2.62 29.11
C MET A 134 2.71 -1.26 29.83
N PRO A 135 3.94 -0.86 30.22
CA PRO A 135 4.19 0.31 31.09
C PRO A 135 3.68 1.64 30.51
N ASP A 136 3.68 1.79 29.18
CA ASP A 136 3.27 3.02 28.50
C ASP A 136 1.81 3.00 27.99
N PHE A 137 1.03 1.97 28.33
CA PHE A 137 -0.32 1.84 27.80
C PHE A 137 -1.30 2.79 28.50
N LYS A 138 -1.85 3.74 27.73
CA LYS A 138 -2.76 4.79 28.25
C LYS A 138 -4.25 4.46 28.10
N GLY A 139 -4.58 3.23 27.69
CA GLY A 139 -5.95 2.78 27.44
C GLY A 139 -6.42 2.90 25.99
N TYR A 140 -5.51 3.12 25.03
CA TYR A 140 -5.86 3.28 23.62
C TYR A 140 -5.23 2.17 22.79
N ILE A 141 -6.06 1.27 22.26
CA ILE A 141 -5.62 0.37 21.18
C ILE A 141 -5.60 1.18 19.89
N HIS A 142 -4.41 1.29 19.29
CA HIS A 142 -4.17 2.16 18.13
C HIS A 142 -4.82 1.61 16.86
N ASP A 143 -4.85 0.30 16.72
CA ASP A 143 -5.44 -0.38 15.58
C ASP A 143 -5.81 -1.82 15.92
N VAL A 144 -6.92 -2.30 15.36
CA VAL A 144 -7.28 -3.72 15.35
C VAL A 144 -7.56 -4.08 13.90
N GLY A 145 -6.59 -4.66 13.21
CA GLY A 145 -6.65 -4.77 11.75
C GLY A 145 -5.64 -5.75 11.16
N GLY A 146 -5.10 -5.40 10.01
CA GLY A 146 -4.11 -6.16 9.25
C GLY A 146 -4.01 -5.61 7.83
N PRO A 147 -3.65 -6.42 6.81
CA PRO A 147 -3.62 -5.98 5.41
C PRO A 147 -4.90 -5.24 4.97
N THR A 148 -6.04 -5.67 5.49
CA THR A 148 -7.33 -4.99 5.36
C THR A 148 -8.11 -5.24 6.63
N ALA A 149 -8.50 -4.18 7.34
CA ALA A 149 -9.06 -4.30 8.68
C ALA A 149 -10.37 -5.11 8.72
N ASN A 150 -11.26 -4.85 7.78
CA ASN A 150 -12.61 -5.41 7.81
C ASN A 150 -12.75 -6.78 7.12
N PHE A 151 -11.66 -7.56 7.00
CA PHE A 151 -11.71 -8.93 6.48
C PHE A 151 -11.56 -9.95 7.61
N ARG A 152 -12.61 -10.72 7.88
CA ARG A 152 -12.56 -11.83 8.85
C ARG A 152 -12.88 -13.21 8.27
N HIS A 153 -13.32 -13.24 7.02
CA HIS A 153 -13.73 -14.46 6.34
C HIS A 153 -13.16 -14.53 4.93
N SER A 154 -13.21 -15.73 4.37
CA SER A 154 -12.98 -15.95 2.96
C SER A 154 -14.04 -15.18 2.14
N SER A 155 -13.65 -14.64 0.98
CA SER A 155 -14.58 -13.88 0.12
C SER A 155 -15.81 -14.67 -0.36
N CYS A 156 -15.72 -16.00 -0.48
CA CYS A 156 -16.79 -16.92 -0.89
C CYS A 156 -16.40 -18.37 -0.57
N GLU A 157 -17.40 -19.27 -0.46
CA GLU A 157 -17.17 -20.68 -0.12
C GLU A 157 -16.40 -21.46 -1.19
N LYS A 158 -16.60 -21.12 -2.47
CA LYS A 158 -15.95 -21.81 -3.59
C LYS A 158 -14.43 -21.78 -3.49
N GLN A 159 -13.85 -20.75 -2.88
CA GLN A 159 -12.41 -20.63 -2.77
C GLN A 159 -11.77 -21.67 -1.85
N LEU A 160 -12.55 -22.23 -0.91
CA LEU A 160 -12.02 -23.21 0.04
C LEU A 160 -11.61 -24.51 -0.65
N SER A 161 -12.31 -24.88 -1.73
CA SER A 161 -12.04 -26.11 -2.49
C SER A 161 -11.40 -25.87 -3.86
N LYS A 162 -11.57 -24.69 -4.45
CA LYS A 162 -11.08 -24.37 -5.81
C LYS A 162 -10.06 -23.23 -5.87
N GLY A 163 -9.69 -22.63 -4.74
CA GLY A 163 -8.84 -21.44 -4.70
C GLY A 163 -9.57 -20.19 -5.20
N LEU A 164 -8.89 -19.04 -5.18
CA LEU A 164 -9.47 -17.82 -5.72
C LEU A 164 -9.41 -17.83 -7.24
N CYS A 165 -10.48 -17.38 -7.89
CA CYS A 165 -10.60 -17.42 -9.34
C CYS A 165 -9.38 -16.80 -10.05
N MET A 166 -8.76 -17.59 -10.93
CA MET A 166 -7.62 -17.19 -11.76
C MET A 166 -7.98 -15.97 -12.61
N GLY A 167 -7.10 -14.96 -12.63
CA GLY A 167 -7.28 -13.73 -13.39
C GLY A 167 -8.48 -12.84 -13.00
N LYS A 168 -9.30 -13.23 -12.01
CA LYS A 168 -10.50 -12.48 -11.59
C LYS A 168 -10.31 -11.82 -10.24
N LYS A 169 -10.97 -10.69 -10.02
CA LYS A 169 -10.98 -9.94 -8.77
C LYS A 169 -12.33 -10.10 -8.07
N CYS A 170 -12.33 -10.16 -6.74
CA CYS A 170 -13.56 -10.35 -5.96
C CYS A 170 -14.39 -9.06 -5.83
N LEU A 171 -13.75 -7.90 -5.92
CA LEU A 171 -14.34 -6.59 -5.60
C LEU A 171 -14.32 -5.60 -6.77
N ALA A 172 -13.56 -5.87 -7.83
CA ALA A 172 -13.30 -4.91 -8.91
C ALA A 172 -13.52 -5.52 -10.30
N PRO A 173 -14.00 -4.73 -11.28
CA PRO A 173 -14.50 -3.35 -11.13
C PRO A 173 -15.83 -3.30 -10.38
N THR A 174 -16.58 -4.40 -10.40
CA THR A 174 -17.79 -4.60 -9.61
C THR A 174 -17.62 -5.79 -8.66
N PRO A 175 -18.31 -5.78 -7.51
CA PRO A 175 -18.30 -6.92 -6.58
C PRO A 175 -18.81 -8.20 -7.24
N CYS A 176 -18.14 -9.32 -6.96
CA CYS A 176 -18.55 -10.63 -7.43
C CYS A 176 -19.92 -11.01 -6.83
N PRO A 177 -20.88 -11.57 -7.60
CA PRO A 177 -22.15 -12.03 -7.06
C PRO A 177 -22.05 -13.13 -6.00
N ALA A 178 -20.94 -13.88 -5.98
CA ALA A 178 -20.68 -14.91 -4.98
C ALA A 178 -19.99 -14.37 -3.71
N LEU A 179 -19.68 -13.08 -3.65
CA LEU A 179 -19.04 -12.44 -2.51
C LEU A 179 -19.95 -12.53 -1.28
N LYS A 180 -19.41 -13.04 -0.17
CA LYS A 180 -20.08 -13.04 1.13
C LYS A 180 -19.53 -11.88 1.97
N ALA A 181 -20.33 -10.82 2.08
CA ALA A 181 -20.05 -9.69 2.96
C ALA A 181 -20.72 -9.91 4.31
N ASP A 182 -19.91 -10.02 5.36
CA ASP A 182 -20.36 -10.16 6.75
C ASP A 182 -19.30 -9.60 7.70
N HIS A 183 -19.72 -8.67 8.55
CA HIS A 183 -18.88 -8.04 9.57
C HIS A 183 -19.29 -8.41 11.01
N THR A 184 -20.22 -9.35 11.19
CA THR A 184 -20.78 -9.70 12.50
C THR A 184 -19.71 -10.16 13.49
N GLU A 185 -18.81 -11.05 13.06
CA GLU A 185 -17.72 -11.54 13.91
C GLU A 185 -16.73 -10.44 14.26
N TYR A 186 -16.33 -9.61 13.30
CA TYR A 186 -15.41 -8.49 13.54
C TYR A 186 -16.00 -7.48 14.54
N LEU A 187 -17.28 -7.15 14.38
CA LEU A 187 -18.00 -6.28 15.30
C LEU A 187 -18.05 -6.87 16.72
N SER A 188 -18.35 -8.17 16.85
CA SER A 188 -18.34 -8.89 18.13
C SER A 188 -16.97 -8.81 18.80
N LEU A 189 -15.89 -9.07 18.05
CA LEU A 189 -14.52 -8.97 18.54
C LEU A 189 -14.19 -7.56 19.05
N LEU A 190 -14.51 -6.51 18.29
CA LEU A 190 -14.29 -5.12 18.69
C LEU A 190 -15.09 -4.74 19.94
N ARG A 191 -16.32 -5.23 20.09
CA ARG A 191 -17.13 -5.08 21.31
C ARG A 191 -16.46 -5.75 22.51
N LYS A 192 -15.93 -6.96 22.35
CA LYS A 192 -15.23 -7.68 23.43
C LYS A 192 -13.94 -6.99 23.84
N ILE A 193 -13.11 -6.54 22.90
CA ILE A 193 -11.89 -5.78 23.21
C ILE A 193 -12.22 -4.52 24.03
N ARG A 194 -13.26 -3.76 23.65
CA ARG A 194 -13.66 -2.56 24.39
C ARG A 194 -14.09 -2.82 25.84
N LYS A 195 -14.49 -4.05 26.18
CA LYS A 195 -14.91 -4.42 27.54
C LYS A 195 -13.72 -4.82 28.43
N ILE A 196 -12.52 -5.00 27.88
CA ILE A 196 -11.33 -5.37 28.66
C ILE A 196 -10.94 -4.23 29.60
N LYS A 197 -10.75 -4.54 30.89
CA LYS A 197 -10.36 -3.57 31.91
C LYS A 197 -9.03 -2.89 31.53
N GLY A 198 -9.02 -1.56 31.61
CA GLY A 198 -7.87 -0.73 31.23
C GLY A 198 -7.95 -0.17 29.81
N ILE A 199 -8.79 -0.75 28.94
CA ILE A 199 -9.04 -0.20 27.59
C ILE A 199 -10.14 0.88 27.66
N LYS A 200 -9.83 2.07 27.17
CA LYS A 200 -10.74 3.22 27.06
C LYS A 200 -11.31 3.36 25.66
N ARG A 201 -10.48 3.13 24.63
CA ARG A 201 -10.87 3.23 23.21
C ARG A 201 -10.13 2.20 22.38
N VAL A 202 -10.80 1.74 21.32
CA VAL A 202 -10.27 0.84 20.31
C VAL A 202 -10.45 1.51 18.97
N PHE A 203 -9.37 1.81 18.27
CA PHE A 203 -9.42 2.45 16.96
C PHE A 203 -9.19 1.45 15.84
N ILE A 204 -9.66 1.82 14.64
CA ILE A 204 -9.28 1.18 13.38
C ILE A 204 -8.57 2.24 12.55
N ARG A 205 -7.26 2.06 12.39
CA ARG A 205 -6.37 2.92 11.59
C ARG A 205 -5.88 2.22 10.33
N SER A 206 -5.92 0.88 10.31
CA SER A 206 -5.74 0.08 9.11
C SER A 206 -6.82 0.40 8.07
N GLY A 207 -6.46 0.26 6.79
CA GLY A 207 -7.38 0.53 5.69
C GLY A 207 -8.61 -0.38 5.74
N ILE A 208 -9.79 0.23 5.65
CA ILE A 208 -11.06 -0.47 5.45
C ILE A 208 -11.37 -0.51 3.96
N ARG A 209 -11.81 -1.67 3.47
CA ARG A 209 -12.41 -1.81 2.15
C ARG A 209 -13.86 -1.37 2.21
N TYR A 210 -14.06 -0.08 1.92
CA TYR A 210 -15.38 0.55 1.90
C TYR A 210 -16.32 -0.12 0.89
N ASP A 211 -15.79 -0.59 -0.22
CA ASP A 211 -16.51 -1.30 -1.26
C ASP A 211 -17.02 -2.67 -0.79
N TYR A 212 -16.24 -3.39 0.03
CA TYR A 212 -16.71 -4.59 0.73
C TYR A 212 -17.74 -4.27 1.82
N LEU A 213 -17.47 -3.24 2.62
CA LEU A 213 -18.38 -2.76 3.66
C LEU A 213 -19.76 -2.42 3.11
N MET A 214 -19.81 -1.78 1.93
CA MET A 214 -21.07 -1.42 1.27
C MET A 214 -21.83 -2.62 0.69
N GLN A 215 -21.25 -3.82 0.66
CA GLN A 215 -21.96 -5.04 0.26
C GLN A 215 -22.61 -5.76 1.46
N ASP A 216 -22.28 -5.38 2.69
CA ASP A 216 -22.92 -5.96 3.87
C ASP A 216 -24.36 -5.42 3.97
N LYS A 217 -25.32 -6.34 4.16
CA LYS A 217 -26.73 -5.98 4.37
C LYS A 217 -26.98 -5.45 5.78
N ASN A 218 -26.10 -5.77 6.72
CA ASN A 218 -26.18 -5.28 8.10
C ASN A 218 -25.37 -3.98 8.28
N ASP A 219 -26.08 -2.89 8.53
CA ASP A 219 -25.50 -1.57 8.76
C ASP A 219 -24.88 -1.38 10.15
N GLU A 220 -25.05 -2.34 11.06
CA GLU A 220 -24.63 -2.23 12.46
C GLU A 220 -23.13 -2.00 12.59
N PHE A 221 -22.31 -2.73 11.83
CA PHE A 221 -20.86 -2.54 11.85
C PHE A 221 -20.47 -1.14 11.37
N MET A 222 -21.09 -0.62 10.31
CA MET A 222 -20.81 0.74 9.83
C MET A 222 -21.16 1.80 10.88
N ARG A 223 -22.31 1.66 11.55
CA ARG A 223 -22.73 2.59 12.61
C ARG A 223 -21.77 2.54 13.80
N GLU A 224 -21.35 1.36 14.22
CA GLU A 224 -20.40 1.17 15.33
C GLU A 224 -18.99 1.62 15.00
N LEU A 225 -18.51 1.34 13.78
CA LEU A 225 -17.23 1.84 13.26
C LEU A 225 -17.14 3.36 13.45
N ILE A 226 -18.13 4.09 12.92
CA ILE A 226 -18.18 5.55 12.98
C ILE A 226 -18.35 6.04 14.42
N LYS A 227 -19.23 5.40 15.20
CA LYS A 227 -19.53 5.80 16.58
C LYS A 227 -18.38 5.55 17.55
N TYR A 228 -17.58 4.49 17.37
CA TYR A 228 -16.64 4.06 18.42
C TYR A 228 -15.20 3.90 17.97
N HIS A 229 -14.96 3.61 16.69
CA HIS A 229 -13.66 3.15 16.21
C HIS A 229 -12.93 4.16 15.32
N VAL A 230 -13.58 5.26 14.98
CA VAL A 230 -12.97 6.41 14.27
C VAL A 230 -12.61 7.52 15.25
N SER A 231 -11.32 7.87 15.32
CA SER A 231 -10.76 8.89 16.23
C SER A 231 -10.99 10.35 15.79
N GLY A 232 -11.59 10.54 14.61
CA GLY A 232 -11.84 11.84 13.98
C GLY A 232 -11.65 11.73 12.47
N GLN A 233 -10.60 11.04 12.05
CA GLN A 233 -10.33 10.77 10.63
C GLN A 233 -10.47 9.28 10.34
N LEU A 234 -11.21 8.95 9.28
CA LEU A 234 -11.25 7.60 8.74
C LEU A 234 -10.47 7.55 7.42
N LYS A 235 -9.42 6.73 7.45
CA LYS A 235 -8.52 6.45 6.35
C LYS A 235 -9.18 5.50 5.36
N VAL A 236 -9.37 5.94 4.13
CA VAL A 236 -9.97 5.16 3.04
C VAL A 236 -9.18 5.35 1.75
N ALA A 237 -9.10 4.32 0.91
CA ALA A 237 -8.18 4.32 -0.22
C ALA A 237 -8.92 4.11 -1.56
N PRO A 238 -9.58 5.15 -2.10
CA PRO A 238 -10.08 5.11 -3.46
C PRO A 238 -8.93 5.07 -4.50
N GLU A 239 -7.73 5.56 -4.13
CA GLU A 239 -6.51 5.69 -4.95
C GLU A 239 -6.61 6.66 -6.14
N HIS A 240 -7.73 6.67 -6.85
CA HIS A 240 -8.00 7.56 -7.98
C HIS A 240 -9.52 7.77 -8.14
N CYS A 241 -9.94 8.68 -9.02
CA CYS A 241 -11.36 8.86 -9.38
C CYS A 241 -11.72 8.44 -10.80
N SER A 242 -10.72 8.12 -11.62
CA SER A 242 -10.91 7.90 -13.06
C SER A 242 -11.06 6.42 -13.31
N ALA A 243 -12.15 6.03 -14.00
CA ALA A 243 -12.43 4.62 -14.30
C ALA A 243 -11.26 3.94 -15.03
N ILE A 244 -10.64 4.65 -16.00
CA ILE A 244 -9.49 4.16 -16.77
C ILE A 244 -8.34 3.76 -15.84
N VAL A 245 -7.98 4.63 -14.90
CA VAL A 245 -6.88 4.36 -13.95
C VAL A 245 -7.29 3.29 -12.93
N LEU A 246 -8.52 3.35 -12.42
CA LEU A 246 -9.03 2.40 -11.44
C LEU A 246 -9.10 0.97 -11.99
N ASP A 247 -9.44 0.79 -13.26
CA ASP A 247 -9.40 -0.50 -13.95
C ASP A 247 -7.97 -1.05 -14.01
N LYS A 248 -6.98 -0.22 -14.36
CA LYS A 248 -5.56 -0.61 -14.35
C LYS A 248 -5.01 -0.83 -12.93
N MET A 249 -5.57 -0.18 -11.91
CA MET A 249 -5.28 -0.46 -10.51
C MET A 249 -5.97 -1.74 -9.99
N GLY A 250 -7.01 -2.23 -10.68
CA GLY A 250 -7.84 -3.32 -10.18
C GLY A 250 -8.68 -2.93 -8.98
N LYS A 251 -9.22 -1.71 -8.99
CA LYS A 251 -10.09 -1.13 -7.96
C LYS A 251 -11.50 -0.91 -8.51
N PRO A 252 -12.53 -0.86 -7.65
CA PRO A 252 -13.85 -0.42 -8.08
C PRO A 252 -13.83 1.04 -8.52
N HIS A 253 -14.80 1.45 -9.33
CA HIS A 253 -14.95 2.83 -9.77
C HIS A 253 -15.37 3.76 -8.62
N ILE A 254 -15.23 5.08 -8.84
CA ILE A 254 -15.35 6.10 -7.79
C ILE A 254 -16.76 6.18 -7.18
N GLU A 255 -17.78 5.67 -7.85
CA GLU A 255 -19.17 5.60 -7.40
C GLU A 255 -19.29 4.83 -6.09
N ALA A 256 -18.51 3.74 -5.93
CA ALA A 256 -18.49 2.98 -4.68
C ALA A 256 -17.98 3.83 -3.51
N TYR A 257 -16.99 4.69 -3.75
CA TYR A 257 -16.49 5.63 -2.74
C TYR A 257 -17.52 6.72 -2.45
N LYS A 258 -18.15 7.31 -3.48
CA LYS A 258 -19.18 8.35 -3.31
C LYS A 258 -20.38 7.82 -2.51
N ALA A 259 -20.82 6.60 -2.77
CA ALA A 259 -21.89 5.94 -2.02
C ALA A 259 -21.51 5.75 -0.54
N PHE A 260 -20.29 5.25 -0.29
CA PHE A 260 -19.76 5.12 1.07
C PHE A 260 -19.64 6.48 1.78
N GLN A 261 -19.09 7.49 1.10
CA GLN A 261 -18.89 8.84 1.60
C GLN A 261 -20.22 9.46 2.04
N LYS A 262 -21.25 9.37 1.19
CA LYS A 262 -22.60 9.84 1.52
C LYS A 262 -23.10 9.21 2.81
N LYS A 263 -23.09 7.87 2.88
CA LYS A 263 -23.56 7.12 4.04
C LYS A 263 -22.73 7.41 5.31
N PHE A 264 -21.41 7.59 5.18
CA PHE A 264 -20.54 7.97 6.28
C PHE A 264 -20.93 9.31 6.89
N TYR A 265 -21.14 10.34 6.07
CA TYR A 265 -21.51 11.67 6.56
C TYR A 265 -22.95 11.73 7.07
N GLU A 266 -23.88 10.96 6.51
CA GLU A 266 -25.24 10.81 7.04
C GLU A 266 -25.22 10.24 8.47
N VAL A 267 -24.49 9.14 8.69
CA VAL A 267 -24.35 8.54 10.03
C VAL A 267 -23.61 9.47 11.00
N THR A 268 -22.52 10.09 10.55
CA THR A 268 -21.69 11.02 11.35
C THR A 268 -22.52 12.22 11.83
N LYS A 269 -23.31 12.82 10.94
CA LYS A 269 -24.22 13.92 11.27
C LYS A 269 -25.29 13.46 12.25
N GLY A 270 -25.87 12.28 12.06
CA GLY A 270 -26.89 11.72 12.95
C GLY A 270 -26.41 11.46 14.37
N ILE A 271 -25.11 11.22 14.58
CA ILE A 271 -24.52 11.02 15.92
C ILE A 271 -23.90 12.31 16.51
N GLY A 272 -24.00 13.44 15.82
CA GLY A 272 -23.48 14.73 16.28
C GLY A 272 -21.96 14.81 16.41
N LYS A 273 -21.21 14.00 15.64
CA LYS A 273 -19.74 14.04 15.64
C LYS A 273 -19.21 14.80 14.43
N GLU A 274 -18.04 15.39 14.61
CA GLU A 274 -17.25 15.95 13.52
C GLU A 274 -16.17 14.94 13.13
N GLN A 275 -16.37 14.25 12.01
CA GLN A 275 -15.44 13.24 11.50
C GLN A 275 -15.26 13.39 9.99
N TYR A 276 -14.08 13.05 9.50
CA TYR A 276 -13.66 13.31 8.12
C TYR A 276 -13.11 12.06 7.45
N LEU A 277 -13.39 11.90 6.17
CA LEU A 277 -12.70 10.91 5.34
C LEU A 277 -11.38 11.48 4.85
N VAL A 278 -10.31 10.73 5.06
CA VAL A 278 -8.97 11.04 4.53
C VAL A 278 -8.67 10.05 3.41
N PRO A 279 -8.80 10.46 2.14
CA PRO A 279 -8.54 9.57 1.01
C PRO A 279 -7.03 9.40 0.79
N TYR A 280 -6.60 8.16 0.60
CA TYR A 280 -5.31 7.86 -0.02
C TYR A 280 -5.46 7.92 -1.53
N LEU A 281 -4.64 8.77 -2.13
CA LEU A 281 -4.62 9.05 -3.57
C LEU A 281 -3.22 8.84 -4.12
N MET A 282 -3.17 8.29 -5.33
CA MET A 282 -1.95 7.93 -6.03
C MET A 282 -1.89 8.67 -7.36
N SER A 283 -0.85 9.48 -7.53
CA SER A 283 -0.48 10.11 -8.81
C SER A 283 0.40 9.19 -9.64
N SER A 284 0.47 9.45 -10.95
CA SER A 284 1.42 8.83 -11.87
C SER A 284 1.32 7.31 -12.03
N HIS A 285 0.18 6.71 -11.72
CA HIS A 285 -0.04 5.28 -11.93
C HIS A 285 -0.20 4.96 -13.44
N PRO A 286 0.22 3.77 -13.93
CA PRO A 286 -0.04 3.35 -15.32
C PRO A 286 -1.51 3.48 -15.73
N GLY A 287 -1.76 4.22 -16.79
CA GLY A 287 -3.10 4.60 -17.27
C GLY A 287 -3.47 6.05 -16.91
N SER A 288 -2.72 6.73 -16.04
CA SER A 288 -2.96 8.13 -15.67
C SER A 288 -2.22 9.08 -16.60
N THR A 289 -2.95 9.74 -17.52
CA THR A 289 -2.43 10.88 -18.28
C THR A 289 -2.66 12.18 -17.50
N LEU A 290 -2.27 13.33 -18.07
CA LEU A 290 -2.63 14.63 -17.49
C LEU A 290 -4.15 14.84 -17.40
N ASN A 291 -4.95 14.25 -18.29
CA ASN A 291 -6.41 14.40 -18.24
C ASN A 291 -7.00 13.73 -17.00
N GLU A 292 -6.60 12.49 -16.70
CA GLU A 292 -7.06 11.79 -15.50
C GLU A 292 -6.51 12.44 -14.22
N ALA A 293 -5.29 12.98 -14.24
CA ALA A 293 -4.76 13.76 -13.13
C ALA A 293 -5.56 15.05 -12.89
N ILE A 294 -6.01 15.73 -13.95
CA ILE A 294 -6.90 16.90 -13.85
C ILE A 294 -8.27 16.46 -13.33
N GLU A 295 -8.83 15.36 -13.82
CA GLU A 295 -10.09 14.79 -13.30
C GLU A 295 -10.01 14.58 -11.78
N LEU A 296 -8.90 14.04 -11.30
CA LEU A 296 -8.67 13.84 -9.87
C LEU A 296 -8.53 15.17 -9.10
N ALA A 297 -7.89 16.18 -9.68
CA ALA A 297 -7.85 17.52 -9.07
C ALA A 297 -9.25 18.17 -9.00
N LEU A 298 -10.09 17.99 -10.02
CA LEU A 298 -11.47 18.45 -10.02
C LEU A 298 -12.30 17.72 -8.95
N PHE A 299 -12.14 16.39 -8.85
CA PHE A 299 -12.77 15.60 -7.79
C PHE A 299 -12.40 16.13 -6.40
N LEU A 300 -11.12 16.42 -6.16
CA LEU A 300 -10.65 16.99 -4.89
C LEU A 300 -11.30 18.36 -4.60
N ARG A 301 -11.33 19.26 -5.59
CA ARG A 301 -11.95 20.58 -5.48
C ARG A 301 -13.43 20.47 -5.13
N ASP A 302 -14.17 19.69 -5.90
CA ASP A 302 -15.63 19.60 -5.80
C ASP A 302 -16.05 18.95 -4.47
N ASN A 303 -15.22 18.06 -3.93
CA ASN A 303 -15.43 17.44 -2.61
C ASN A 303 -14.79 18.21 -1.45
N LYS A 304 -14.17 19.37 -1.71
CA LYS A 304 -13.46 20.19 -0.71
C LYS A 304 -12.38 19.41 0.07
N ILE A 305 -11.70 18.48 -0.60
CA ILE A 305 -10.67 17.63 -0.02
C ILE A 305 -9.30 18.25 -0.31
N ARG A 306 -8.50 18.45 0.73
CA ARG A 306 -7.13 18.98 0.63
C ARG A 306 -6.12 18.00 1.22
N PRO A 307 -5.64 17.01 0.44
CA PRO A 307 -4.73 15.99 0.95
C PRO A 307 -3.36 16.59 1.32
N GLU A 308 -2.93 16.39 2.57
CA GLU A 308 -1.59 16.77 3.01
C GLU A 308 -0.50 15.83 2.48
N GLN A 309 -0.83 14.53 2.45
CA GLN A 309 0.03 13.47 1.97
C GLN A 309 -0.54 12.95 0.65
N VAL A 310 0.29 13.00 -0.39
CA VAL A 310 -0.04 12.46 -1.71
C VAL A 310 1.05 11.48 -2.10
N GLN A 311 0.63 10.30 -2.57
CA GLN A 311 1.56 9.25 -2.99
C GLN A 311 1.80 9.40 -4.50
N ASP A 312 3.05 9.26 -4.89
CA ASP A 312 3.42 9.04 -6.29
C ASP A 312 3.55 7.54 -6.51
N PHE A 313 3.12 7.03 -7.66
CA PHE A 313 3.25 5.62 -7.96
C PHE A 313 4.73 5.22 -7.93
N TYR A 314 5.01 4.29 -7.02
CA TYR A 314 6.31 3.67 -6.87
C TYR A 314 6.22 2.23 -7.40
N PRO A 315 7.02 1.86 -8.42
CA PRO A 315 6.95 0.55 -9.05
C PRO A 315 7.47 -0.53 -8.11
N THR A 316 6.59 -1.06 -7.27
CA THR A 316 6.88 -2.18 -6.36
C THR A 316 7.18 -3.44 -7.20
N PRO A 317 8.39 -4.04 -7.09
CA PRO A 317 8.77 -5.19 -7.90
C PRO A 317 7.78 -6.35 -7.80
N GLY A 318 7.63 -7.07 -8.92
CA GLY A 318 6.73 -8.22 -9.04
C GLY A 318 5.26 -7.86 -9.22
N THR A 319 4.83 -6.60 -9.04
CA THR A 319 3.41 -6.23 -9.16
C THR A 319 2.95 -6.08 -10.61
N ILE A 320 1.66 -6.34 -10.88
CA ILE A 320 1.04 -6.15 -12.21
C ILE A 320 1.22 -4.70 -12.68
N SER A 321 1.01 -3.71 -11.81
CA SER A 321 1.21 -2.30 -12.16
C SER A 321 2.67 -1.97 -12.46
N THR A 322 3.64 -2.62 -11.81
CA THR A 322 5.05 -2.46 -12.17
C THR A 322 5.37 -3.08 -13.52
N ALA A 323 4.76 -4.23 -13.85
CA ALA A 323 4.87 -4.78 -15.20
C ALA A 323 4.31 -3.80 -16.24
N MET A 324 3.11 -3.24 -16.02
CA MET A 324 2.54 -2.19 -16.88
C MET A 324 3.47 -0.99 -17.01
N PHE A 325 4.06 -0.53 -15.90
CA PHE A 325 5.01 0.60 -15.89
C PHE A 325 6.23 0.34 -16.78
N TYR A 326 6.76 -0.88 -16.75
CA TYR A 326 7.93 -1.27 -17.54
C TYR A 326 7.59 -1.53 -19.01
N THR A 327 6.56 -2.35 -19.26
CA THR A 327 6.22 -2.86 -20.59
C THR A 327 5.34 -1.93 -21.39
N GLU A 328 4.62 -1.01 -20.75
CA GLU A 328 3.52 -0.24 -21.35
C GLU A 328 2.41 -1.14 -21.90
N LEU A 329 2.26 -2.35 -21.34
CA LEU A 329 1.26 -3.33 -21.71
C LEU A 329 0.53 -3.83 -20.46
N ASP A 330 -0.78 -4.02 -20.56
CA ASP A 330 -1.55 -4.74 -19.56
C ASP A 330 -1.24 -6.24 -19.65
N PRO A 331 -0.70 -6.90 -18.60
CA PRO A 331 -0.37 -8.32 -18.65
C PRO A 331 -1.57 -9.25 -18.91
N TYR A 332 -2.80 -8.80 -18.65
CA TYR A 332 -4.00 -9.62 -18.85
C TYR A 332 -4.65 -9.40 -20.21
N THR A 333 -4.66 -8.17 -20.74
CA THR A 333 -5.31 -7.84 -22.01
C THR A 333 -4.35 -7.69 -23.19
N MET A 334 -3.04 -7.54 -22.91
CA MET A 334 -1.99 -7.16 -23.88
C MET A 334 -2.21 -5.79 -24.55
N GLU A 335 -3.19 -5.00 -24.08
CA GLU A 335 -3.43 -3.65 -24.59
C GLU A 335 -2.34 -2.69 -24.12
N LYS A 336 -2.06 -1.67 -24.95
CA LYS A 336 -1.13 -0.60 -24.58
C LYS A 336 -1.65 0.21 -23.40
N VAL A 337 -0.77 0.53 -22.47
CA VAL A 337 -1.05 1.34 -21.28
C VAL A 337 -0.14 2.54 -21.29
N TYR A 338 -0.72 3.73 -21.17
CA TYR A 338 0.06 4.96 -20.99
C TYR A 338 0.82 4.94 -19.67
N VAL A 339 2.07 5.37 -19.66
CA VAL A 339 2.88 5.43 -18.43
C VAL A 339 3.56 6.80 -18.31
N PRO A 340 3.29 7.57 -17.25
CA PRO A 340 4.00 8.82 -16.99
C PRO A 340 5.43 8.53 -16.51
N LYS A 341 6.41 8.64 -17.43
CA LYS A 341 7.82 8.31 -17.17
C LYS A 341 8.70 9.53 -16.85
N THR A 342 8.33 10.70 -17.34
CA THR A 342 9.20 11.88 -17.21
C THR A 342 9.06 12.51 -15.83
N PRO A 343 10.16 12.94 -15.17
CA PRO A 343 10.09 13.64 -13.89
C PRO A 343 9.16 14.86 -13.93
N LYS A 344 9.15 15.57 -15.06
CA LYS A 344 8.31 16.75 -15.29
C LYS A 344 6.82 16.42 -15.25
N GLU A 345 6.39 15.38 -15.97
CA GLU A 345 4.99 14.97 -15.97
C GLU A 345 4.54 14.42 -14.61
N LYS A 346 5.37 13.59 -13.98
CA LYS A 346 5.09 13.09 -12.62
C LYS A 346 4.94 14.25 -11.62
N ALA A 347 5.80 15.27 -11.73
CA ALA A 347 5.68 16.49 -10.94
C ALA A 347 4.37 17.24 -11.22
N MET A 348 3.93 17.33 -12.48
CA MET A 348 2.63 17.91 -12.85
C MET A 348 1.45 17.19 -12.20
N GLN A 349 1.39 15.86 -12.33
CA GLN A 349 0.30 15.08 -11.74
C GLN A 349 0.29 15.17 -10.21
N ARG A 350 1.47 15.12 -9.57
CA ARG A 350 1.59 15.29 -8.12
C ARG A 350 1.17 16.70 -7.67
N ALA A 351 1.55 17.74 -8.42
CA ALA A 351 1.18 19.12 -8.13
C ALA A 351 -0.34 19.34 -8.25
N LEU A 352 -1.00 18.70 -9.23
CA LEU A 352 -2.45 18.74 -9.40
C LEU A 352 -3.22 18.21 -8.17
N LEU A 353 -2.72 17.18 -7.49
CA LEU A 353 -3.32 16.70 -6.23
C LEU A 353 -3.26 17.71 -5.08
N GLN A 354 -2.32 18.65 -5.17
CA GLN A 354 -2.10 19.69 -4.18
C GLN A 354 -2.19 21.07 -4.82
N TYR A 355 -3.14 21.26 -5.75
CA TYR A 355 -3.26 22.46 -6.57
C TYR A 355 -3.44 23.74 -5.74
N PHE A 356 -4.00 23.62 -4.54
CA PHE A 356 -4.24 24.71 -3.59
C PHE A 356 -2.96 25.23 -2.90
N ARG A 357 -1.81 24.56 -3.08
CA ARG A 357 -0.55 24.99 -2.48
C ARG A 357 0.12 26.05 -3.36
N PRO A 358 0.44 27.25 -2.84
CA PRO A 358 1.04 28.33 -3.63
C PRO A 358 2.31 27.91 -4.38
N GLN A 359 3.16 27.08 -3.78
CA GLN A 359 4.39 26.60 -4.40
C GLN A 359 4.17 25.69 -5.63
N ASN A 360 2.97 25.12 -5.80
CA ASN A 360 2.64 24.25 -6.93
C ASN A 360 2.02 25.03 -8.10
N ARG A 361 1.70 26.31 -7.90
CA ARG A 361 0.92 27.15 -8.83
C ARG A 361 1.46 27.14 -10.26
N GLU A 362 2.76 27.38 -10.44
CA GLU A 362 3.38 27.43 -11.77
C GLU A 362 3.29 26.09 -12.50
N ILE A 363 3.55 24.99 -11.79
CA ILE A 363 3.48 23.63 -12.33
C ILE A 363 2.03 23.28 -12.70
N VAL A 364 1.04 23.68 -11.90
CA VAL A 364 -0.38 23.46 -12.18
C VAL A 364 -0.81 24.27 -13.42
N LEU A 365 -0.42 25.54 -13.52
CA LEU A 365 -0.68 26.36 -14.71
C LEU A 365 -0.09 25.72 -15.97
N GLU A 366 1.16 25.24 -15.88
CA GLU A 366 1.81 24.53 -16.99
C GLU A 366 1.05 23.26 -17.37
N ALA A 367 0.65 22.45 -16.39
CA ALA A 367 -0.12 21.23 -16.61
C ALA A 367 -1.46 21.50 -17.31
N LEU A 368 -2.21 22.50 -16.84
CA LEU A 368 -3.49 22.90 -17.44
C LEU A 368 -3.33 23.45 -18.86
N LYS A 369 -2.32 24.30 -19.08
CA LYS A 369 -2.00 24.83 -20.42
C LYS A 369 -1.63 23.70 -21.39
N LYS A 370 -0.82 22.73 -20.94
CA LYS A 370 -0.42 21.56 -21.72
C LYS A 370 -1.59 20.62 -22.04
N ALA A 371 -2.53 20.47 -21.12
CA ALA A 371 -3.76 19.67 -21.32
C ALA A 371 -4.87 20.42 -22.07
N GLY A 372 -4.66 21.67 -22.50
CA GLY A 372 -5.68 22.49 -23.16
C GLY A 372 -6.83 22.95 -22.25
N ARG A 373 -6.70 22.79 -20.92
CA ARG A 373 -7.74 23.10 -19.91
C ARG A 373 -7.61 24.51 -19.34
N ARG A 374 -7.55 25.51 -20.23
CA ARG A 374 -7.49 26.94 -19.82
C ARG A 374 -8.76 27.41 -19.11
N ASP A 375 -9.88 26.72 -19.31
CA ASP A 375 -11.15 26.93 -18.59
C ASP A 375 -11.01 26.76 -17.06
N LEU A 376 -10.00 26.01 -16.61
CA LEU A 376 -9.71 25.79 -15.19
C LEU A 376 -8.76 26.84 -14.59
N ILE A 377 -8.40 27.87 -15.35
CA ILE A 377 -7.51 28.95 -14.93
C ILE A 377 -8.33 30.22 -14.69
N GLY A 378 -8.33 30.73 -13.46
CA GLY A 378 -9.09 31.91 -13.06
C GLY A 378 -9.42 31.95 -11.58
N SER A 379 -10.14 32.97 -11.16
CA SER A 379 -10.53 33.21 -9.75
C SER A 379 -11.90 32.64 -9.36
N SER A 380 -12.60 32.02 -10.31
CA SER A 380 -13.90 31.39 -10.04
C SER A 380 -13.73 30.16 -9.14
N PRO A 381 -14.72 29.83 -8.29
CA PRO A 381 -14.74 28.56 -7.55
C PRO A 381 -14.66 27.30 -8.44
N LYS A 382 -14.94 27.44 -9.75
CA LYS A 382 -14.79 26.38 -10.76
C LYS A 382 -13.38 26.27 -11.35
N CYS A 383 -12.44 27.11 -10.96
CA CYS A 383 -11.05 27.05 -11.40
C CYS A 383 -10.20 26.27 -10.38
N LEU A 384 -9.04 25.78 -10.81
CA LEU A 384 -8.06 25.15 -9.92
C LEU A 384 -7.00 26.17 -9.47
N VAL A 385 -6.63 27.12 -10.33
CA VAL A 385 -5.53 28.05 -10.06
C VAL A 385 -5.77 29.37 -10.78
N GLU A 386 -5.31 30.48 -10.20
CA GLU A 386 -5.36 31.79 -10.84
C GLU A 386 -4.10 32.07 -11.65
N ASP A 387 -4.21 32.87 -12.73
CA ASP A 387 -3.08 33.40 -13.50
C ASP A 387 -2.76 34.86 -13.08
N ILE A 388 -2.50 35.09 -11.79
CA ILE A 388 -1.96 36.37 -11.29
C ILE A 388 -0.46 36.47 -11.64
N PRO A 389 -0.01 37.56 -12.26
CA PRO A 389 1.43 37.84 -12.41
C PRO A 389 2.09 37.88 -11.03
N HIS A 390 3.23 37.21 -10.87
CA HIS A 390 4.01 37.34 -9.64
C HIS A 390 4.38 38.82 -9.45
N LYS A 391 3.71 39.53 -8.53
CA LYS A 391 4.33 40.71 -7.92
C LYS A 391 5.53 40.18 -7.16
N SER A 392 6.71 40.42 -7.69
CA SER A 392 7.98 40.14 -7.03
C SER A 392 8.08 40.96 -5.75
N ASN A 393 7.46 40.51 -4.67
CA ASN A 393 7.93 40.88 -3.34
C ASN A 393 9.25 40.14 -3.15
N GLY A 394 10.34 40.84 -3.46
CA GLY A 394 11.69 40.39 -3.28
C GLY A 394 11.93 39.91 -1.85
N LYS A 395 12.84 38.94 -1.75
CA LYS A 395 13.38 38.25 -0.57
C LYS A 395 12.58 37.04 -0.09
N GLY A 396 12.95 35.87 -0.63
CA GLY A 396 12.63 34.59 0.02
C GLY A 396 12.72 33.32 -0.84
N GLY A 397 13.06 33.41 -2.12
CA GLY A 397 12.80 32.31 -3.08
C GLY A 397 14.00 31.64 -3.75
N GLU A 398 15.24 31.94 -3.39
CA GLU A 398 16.42 31.26 -3.97
C GLU A 398 17.32 30.71 -2.86
N LYS A 399 16.92 29.55 -2.28
CA LYS A 399 17.86 28.67 -1.55
C LYS A 399 17.35 27.26 -1.20
N LEU A 400 16.17 26.83 -1.66
CA LEU A 400 15.63 25.51 -1.27
C LEU A 400 15.67 24.39 -2.31
N TRP A 401 16.17 24.63 -3.54
CA TRP A 401 16.30 23.57 -4.54
C TRP A 401 17.65 22.82 -4.52
N GLN A 402 18.60 23.22 -3.65
CA GLN A 402 19.87 22.51 -3.43
C GLN A 402 20.02 21.86 -2.05
N LYS A 403 19.03 21.96 -1.15
CA LYS A 403 19.18 21.46 0.24
C LYS A 403 18.65 20.06 0.52
N ASN A 404 17.98 19.39 -0.44
CA ASN A 404 17.50 18.02 -0.27
C ASN A 404 18.40 16.91 -0.85
N GLN A 405 19.69 17.21 -1.10
CA GLN A 405 20.73 16.19 -1.34
C GLN A 405 21.79 16.09 -0.22
N LYS A 406 21.65 16.85 0.89
CA LYS A 406 22.54 16.73 2.06
C LYS A 406 21.78 16.17 3.26
N GLY A 407 21.48 14.87 3.18
CA GLY A 407 20.96 14.05 4.29
C GLY A 407 21.50 12.63 4.28
N LEU A 408 22.61 12.38 3.58
CA LEU A 408 23.39 11.15 3.68
C LEU A 408 24.51 11.40 4.70
N PRO A 409 24.73 10.51 5.69
CA PRO A 409 25.83 10.67 6.62
C PRO A 409 27.17 10.63 5.86
N PRO A 410 28.16 11.47 6.21
CA PRO A 410 29.44 11.47 5.54
C PRO A 410 30.14 10.13 5.75
N ASN A 411 30.50 9.51 4.65
CA ASN A 411 31.37 8.33 4.58
C ASN A 411 32.72 8.71 5.21
N ARG A 412 33.03 8.19 6.41
CA ARG A 412 34.37 8.29 7.01
C ARG A 412 35.35 7.50 6.14
N LYS A 413 36.00 8.17 5.19
CA LYS A 413 37.24 7.67 4.59
C LYS A 413 38.34 7.79 5.64
N ASN A 414 38.63 6.69 6.32
CA ASN A 414 39.93 6.49 6.95
C ASN A 414 40.98 6.43 5.85
N SER A 415 41.86 7.43 5.81
CA SER A 415 43.08 7.43 5.03
C SER A 415 44.13 6.57 5.74
N SER A 416 44.28 5.31 5.34
CA SER A 416 45.52 4.57 5.55
C SER A 416 46.37 4.70 4.29
N LYS A 417 47.36 5.60 4.35
CA LYS A 417 48.48 5.66 3.40
C LYS A 417 49.17 4.29 3.43
N ILE A 418 49.13 3.56 2.32
CA ILE A 418 50.09 2.50 2.04
C ILE A 418 51.23 3.18 1.29
N SER A 419 52.34 3.41 1.98
CA SER A 419 53.62 3.75 1.37
C SER A 419 54.43 2.47 1.21
N ASP A 420 54.66 2.08 -0.03
CA ASP A 420 55.69 1.12 -0.41
C ASP A 420 57.07 1.69 -0.06
N SER A 421 57.65 1.22 1.04
CA SER A 421 59.11 1.25 1.25
C SER A 421 59.48 0.29 2.37
N ASN A 422 59.98 -0.90 1.99
CA ASN A 422 61.11 -1.63 2.60
C ASN A 422 61.00 -3.14 2.39
N PHE A 423 61.24 -3.55 1.15
CA PHE A 423 61.82 -4.85 0.86
C PHE A 423 63.33 -4.76 1.15
N ARG A 424 63.81 -5.42 2.22
CA ARG A 424 65.02 -6.28 2.25
C ARG A 424 65.63 -6.41 3.66
N LYS A 425 66.00 -7.67 3.97
CA LYS A 425 66.82 -8.17 5.10
C LYS A 425 66.04 -8.22 6.44
N ALA A 426 66.01 -9.30 7.21
CA ALA A 426 67.03 -10.33 7.40
C ALA A 426 66.47 -11.71 7.86
N LYS A 427 66.99 -12.78 7.23
CA LYS A 427 67.44 -14.07 7.79
C LYS A 427 66.57 -14.80 8.83
N THR A 428 65.88 -15.83 8.34
CA THR A 428 65.72 -17.13 9.00
C THR A 428 67.10 -17.74 9.32
N LYS A 429 67.37 -18.01 10.60
CA LYS A 429 68.38 -18.97 11.05
C LYS A 429 67.66 -20.12 11.77
N LYS A 430 67.84 -21.32 11.23
CA LYS A 430 67.55 -22.61 11.85
C LYS A 430 68.27 -22.74 13.19
N THR A 431 67.61 -23.37 14.16
CA THR A 431 68.19 -24.44 14.98
C THR A 431 67.07 -25.35 15.47
N GLY A 432 67.12 -26.63 15.08
CA GLY A 432 66.40 -27.69 15.76
C GLY A 432 67.24 -28.28 16.90
N SER A 433 66.60 -28.93 17.87
CA SER A 433 66.66 -30.38 18.10
C SER A 433 66.27 -30.74 19.55
N LYS A 434 65.71 -31.96 19.70
CA LYS A 434 65.51 -32.77 20.92
C LYS A 434 64.34 -32.32 21.81
N LYS A 435 63.39 -33.18 22.19
CA LYS A 435 63.36 -34.64 22.36
C LYS A 435 62.26 -35.31 21.55
#